data_AF-A0A5A9YVJ1-F1
#
_entry.id   AF-A0A5A9YVJ1-F1
#
_cell.length_a   1.000
_cell.length_b   1.000
_cell.length_c   1.000
_cell.angle_alpha   90.00
_cell.angle_beta   90.00
_cell.angle_gamma   90.00
#
_symmetry.space_group_name_H-M   'P 1'
#
loop_
_entity.id
_entity.type
_entity.pdbx_description
1 polymer ?
#
loop_
_entity_poly.entity_id
_entity_poly.type
_entity_poly.pdbx_seq_one_letter_code
_entity_poly.pdbx_strand_id
1 'polypeptide(L)'
;DLYHRLSVYPLRVPPLRERGRDILLLAGYFLEEKRPRLGLRSLRLDHEAQAALLDYRWPGNVRELEHLVGRASLKALGHNPERSRIVTLHRQDLDLPAETPAPPRSVVEPAPAAPTTGHSLRAATDAYQRHLIQDCL
;
A
#
# COMPACT_ATOMS: atom_id res chain seq x y z
N ASP A 1 -16.11 -23.59 17.84
CA ASP A 1 -14.92 -24.39 18.22
C ASP A 1 -13.63 -23.91 17.55
N LEU A 2 -13.53 -23.88 16.22
CA LEU A 2 -12.30 -23.53 15.48
C LEU A 2 -11.67 -22.16 15.86
N TYR A 3 -12.49 -21.12 16.00
CA TYR A 3 -12.03 -19.79 16.43
C TYR A 3 -11.33 -19.83 17.80
N HIS A 4 -11.85 -20.61 18.75
CA HIS A 4 -11.26 -20.74 20.08
C HIS A 4 -9.95 -21.52 20.06
N ARG A 5 -9.76 -22.45 19.13
CA ARG A 5 -8.49 -23.17 18.93
C ARG A 5 -7.44 -22.32 18.22
N LEU A 6 -7.84 -21.44 17.31
CA LEU A 6 -6.92 -20.54 16.60
C LEU A 6 -6.55 -19.29 17.41
N SER A 7 -7.39 -18.88 18.37
CA SER A 7 -7.18 -17.65 19.16
C SER A 7 -6.43 -17.89 20.47
N VAL A 8 -5.87 -19.07 20.69
CA VAL A 8 -5.12 -19.40 21.93
C VAL A 8 -3.88 -18.51 22.08
N TYR A 9 -3.28 -18.09 20.96
CA TYR A 9 -2.14 -17.18 20.99
C TYR A 9 -2.15 -16.20 19.80
N PRO A 10 -2.87 -15.07 19.89
CA PRO A 10 -2.98 -14.13 18.80
C PRO A 10 -1.68 -13.33 18.62
N LEU A 11 -1.00 -13.54 17.49
CA LEU A 11 0.14 -12.71 17.07
C LEU A 11 -0.36 -11.43 16.41
N ARG A 12 -0.26 -10.30 17.12
CA ARG A 12 -0.53 -8.98 16.54
C ARG A 12 0.64 -8.55 15.68
N VAL A 13 0.41 -8.37 14.38
CA VAL A 13 1.39 -7.81 13.46
C VAL A 13 1.20 -6.29 13.41
N PRO A 14 2.13 -5.48 13.96
CA PRO A 14 2.00 -4.04 13.90
C PRO A 14 2.15 -3.56 12.45
N PRO A 15 1.39 -2.53 12.05
CA PRO A 15 1.50 -1.91 10.74
C PRO A 15 2.87 -1.25 10.56
N LEU A 16 3.24 -1.04 9.30
CA LEU A 16 4.59 -0.62 8.93
C LEU A 16 5.00 0.73 9.55
N ARG A 17 4.06 1.67 9.69
CA ARG A 17 4.28 2.98 10.34
C ARG A 17 4.74 2.90 11.80
N GLU A 18 4.33 1.86 12.53
CA GLU A 18 4.70 1.68 13.95
C GLU A 18 6.09 1.07 14.09
N ARG A 19 6.69 0.58 12.99
CA ARG A 19 8.01 -0.06 12.95
C ARG A 19 9.15 0.90 12.58
N GLY A 20 8.83 2.14 12.20
CA GLY A 20 9.80 3.21 11.96
C GLY A 20 10.94 2.83 11.01
N ARG A 21 12.11 2.47 11.55
CA ARG A 21 13.34 2.20 10.79
C ARG A 21 13.29 0.93 9.93
N ASP A 22 12.36 0.01 10.20
CA ASP A 22 12.14 -1.18 9.37
C ASP A 22 11.74 -0.82 7.93
N ILE A 23 11.13 0.36 7.71
CA ILE A 23 10.76 0.84 6.38
C ILE A 23 11.99 0.92 5.47
N LEU A 24 13.09 1.51 5.96
CA LEU A 24 14.31 1.68 5.17
C LEU A 24 15.01 0.35 4.93
N LEU A 25 14.98 -0.57 5.92
CA LEU A 25 15.55 -1.90 5.78
C LEU A 25 14.81 -2.70 4.70
N LEU A 26 13.48 -2.69 4.73
CA LEU A 26 12.64 -3.35 3.73
C LEU A 26 12.79 -2.70 2.36
N ALA A 27 12.83 -1.37 2.28
CA ALA A 27 13.09 -0.66 1.04
C ALA A 27 14.44 -1.08 0.43
N GLY A 28 15.51 -1.11 1.24
CA GLY A 28 16.82 -1.59 0.83
C GLY A 28 16.80 -3.04 0.32
N TYR A 29 16.11 -3.93 1.04
CA TYR A 29 15.92 -5.31 0.60
C TYR A 29 15.23 -5.40 -0.77
N PHE A 30 14.14 -4.65 -0.99
CA PHE A 30 13.44 -4.66 -2.27
C PHE A 30 14.28 -4.10 -3.42
N LEU A 31 15.14 -3.11 -3.16
CA LEU A 31 16.08 -2.59 -4.16
C LEU A 31 17.11 -3.64 -4.56
N GLU A 32 17.67 -4.36 -3.58
CA GLU A 32 18.61 -5.46 -3.83
C GLU A 32 17.94 -6.65 -4.55
N GLU A 33 16.68 -6.94 -4.25
CA GLU A 33 15.92 -7.97 -4.96
C GLU A 33 15.66 -7.59 -6.43
N LYS A 34 15.45 -6.30 -6.70
CA LYS A 34 15.06 -5.79 -8.03
C LYS A 34 16.26 -5.40 -8.89
N ARG A 35 17.42 -5.02 -8.32
CA ARG A 35 18.63 -4.67 -9.09
C ARG A 35 19.06 -5.71 -10.13
N PRO A 36 19.08 -7.04 -9.87
CA PRO A 36 19.51 -8.01 -10.89
C PRO A 36 18.52 -8.07 -12.06
N ARG A 37 17.23 -7.93 -11.79
CA ARG A 37 16.16 -7.94 -12.82
C ARG A 37 16.25 -6.72 -13.74
N LEU A 38 16.79 -5.61 -13.23
CA LEU A 38 17.02 -4.37 -13.98
C LEU A 38 18.41 -4.29 -14.63
N GLY A 39 19.28 -5.30 -14.44
CA GLY A 39 20.64 -5.30 -14.97
C GLY A 39 21.58 -4.29 -14.30
N LEU A 40 21.22 -3.79 -13.12
CA LEU A 40 21.95 -2.77 -12.39
C LEU A 40 22.99 -3.37 -11.44
N ARG A 41 24.13 -2.69 -11.32
CA ARG A 41 25.20 -3.04 -10.37
C ARG A 41 24.86 -2.55 -8.97
N SER A 42 24.28 -1.37 -8.84
CA SER A 42 23.86 -0.81 -7.55
C SER A 42 22.64 0.08 -7.72
N LEU A 43 21.73 -0.01 -6.76
CA LEU A 43 20.53 0.81 -6.68
C LEU A 43 20.44 1.36 -5.26
N ARG A 44 20.34 2.68 -5.11
CA ARG A 44 20.44 3.35 -3.81
C ARG A 44 19.32 4.37 -3.64
N LEU A 45 19.00 4.72 -2.40
CA LEU A 45 18.08 5.80 -2.06
C LEU A 45 18.88 7.00 -1.60
N ASP A 46 18.59 8.16 -2.18
CA ASP A 46 19.09 9.43 -1.68
C ASP A 46 18.45 9.80 -0.32
N HIS A 47 19.06 10.74 0.41
CA HIS A 47 18.60 11.13 1.74
C HIS A 47 17.16 11.65 1.75
N GLU A 48 16.78 12.49 0.78
CA GLU A 48 15.41 13.02 0.66
C GLU A 48 14.39 11.91 0.36
N ALA A 49 14.78 10.91 -0.43
CA ALA A 49 13.95 9.75 -0.71
C ALA A 49 13.71 8.93 0.57
N GLN A 50 14.76 8.71 1.37
CA GLN A 50 14.64 8.02 2.66
C GLN A 50 13.74 8.77 3.64
N ALA A 51 13.91 10.09 3.75
CA ALA A 51 13.08 10.93 4.61
C ALA A 51 11.59 10.83 4.24
N ALA A 52 11.27 10.87 2.95
CA ALA A 52 9.88 10.73 2.49
C ALA A 52 9.29 9.34 2.71
N LEU A 53 10.10 8.27 2.61
CA LEU A 53 9.64 6.92 2.95
C LEU A 53 9.30 6.81 4.44
N LEU A 54 10.04 7.49 5.32
CA LEU A 54 9.79 7.50 6.76
C LEU A 54 8.57 8.34 7.16
N ASP A 55 8.31 9.44 6.44
CA ASP A 55 7.20 10.36 6.74
C ASP A 55 5.84 9.81 6.28
N TYR A 56 5.83 8.95 5.26
CA TYR A 56 4.59 8.39 4.71
C TYR A 56 3.96 7.31 5.61
N ARG A 57 2.63 7.28 5.72
CA ARG A 57 1.91 6.40 6.67
C ARG A 57 1.74 4.94 6.23
N TRP A 58 1.98 4.62 4.96
CA TRP A 58 1.88 3.26 4.40
C TRP A 58 0.52 2.56 4.66
N PRO A 59 -0.62 3.09 4.15
CA PRO A 59 -1.92 2.44 4.29
C PRO A 59 -1.95 1.00 3.77
N GLY A 60 -1.19 0.68 2.72
CA GLY A 60 -1.02 -0.67 2.17
C GLY A 60 0.17 -1.45 2.73
N ASN A 61 0.81 -0.95 3.80
CA ASN A 61 1.96 -1.55 4.48
C ASN A 61 3.07 -1.99 3.50
N VAL A 62 3.58 -3.21 3.68
CA VAL A 62 4.70 -3.78 2.93
C VAL A 62 4.39 -3.92 1.44
N ARG A 63 3.14 -4.23 1.07
CA ARG A 63 2.75 -4.41 -0.34
C ARG A 63 2.83 -3.10 -1.11
N GLU A 64 2.37 -2.02 -0.51
CA GLU A 64 2.49 -0.67 -1.09
C GLU A 64 3.95 -0.24 -1.19
N LEU A 65 4.76 -0.48 -0.14
CA LEU A 65 6.20 -0.20 -0.17
C LEU A 65 6.90 -0.93 -1.31
N GLU A 66 6.65 -2.23 -1.47
CA GLU A 66 7.27 -3.04 -2.53
C GLU A 66 6.91 -2.51 -3.92
N HIS A 67 5.62 -2.26 -4.17
CA HIS A 67 5.15 -1.74 -5.45
C HIS A 67 5.73 -0.36 -5.74
N LEU A 68 5.77 0.51 -4.73
CA LEU A 68 6.32 1.85 -4.87
C LEU A 68 7.80 1.82 -5.21
N VAL A 69 8.61 1.07 -4.45
CA VAL A 69 10.04 0.90 -4.71
C VAL A 69 10.28 0.32 -6.10
N GLY A 70 9.47 -0.66 -6.53
CA GLY A 70 9.56 -1.24 -7.86
C GLY A 70 9.31 -0.23 -8.98
N ARG A 71 8.24 0.57 -8.87
CA ARG A 71 7.93 1.63 -9.85
C ARG A 71 9.00 2.72 -9.86
N ALA A 72 9.44 3.17 -8.68
CA ALA A 72 10.48 4.19 -8.57
C ALA A 72 11.80 3.75 -9.19
N SER A 73 12.17 2.47 -9.03
CA SER A 73 13.38 1.90 -9.64
C SER A 73 13.34 1.94 -11.17
N LEU A 74 12.16 1.67 -11.76
CA LEU A 74 11.96 1.75 -13.21
C LEU A 74 12.00 3.20 -13.71
N LYS A 75 11.39 4.14 -12.97
CA LYS A 75 11.43 5.57 -13.31
C LYS A 75 12.85 6.14 -13.27
N ALA A 76 13.58 5.88 -12.18
CA ALA A 76 14.95 6.30 -12.02
C ALA A 76 15.86 5.73 -13.13
N LEU A 77 15.60 4.50 -13.58
CA LEU A 77 16.29 3.92 -14.74
C LEU A 77 15.96 4.65 -16.05
N GLY A 78 14.70 5.03 -16.26
CA GLY A 78 14.26 5.80 -17.43
C GLY A 78 14.85 7.21 -17.48
N HIS A 79 15.06 7.84 -16.33
CA HIS A 79 15.68 9.16 -16.20
C HIS A 79 17.22 9.13 -16.29
N ASN A 80 17.84 7.97 -16.49
CA ASN A 80 19.30 7.84 -16.54
C ASN A 80 19.81 7.89 -18.00
N PRO A 81 20.26 9.06 -18.50
CA PRO A 81 20.66 9.23 -19.90
C PRO A 81 21.92 8.44 -20.26
N GLU A 82 22.81 8.22 -19.30
CA GLU A 82 24.11 7.56 -19.54
C GLU A 82 24.04 6.03 -19.41
N ARG A 83 22.86 5.46 -19.11
CA ARG A 83 22.69 4.03 -18.80
C ARG A 83 23.69 3.54 -17.75
N SER A 84 23.99 4.40 -16.78
CA SER A 84 24.91 4.06 -15.69
C SER A 84 24.39 2.85 -14.92
N ARG A 85 25.30 1.92 -14.60
CA ARG A 85 24.95 0.69 -13.85
C ARG A 85 24.72 0.96 -12.36
N ILE A 86 24.92 2.21 -11.92
CA ILE A 86 24.66 2.69 -10.58
C ILE A 86 23.56 3.75 -10.71
N VAL A 87 22.45 3.53 -10.00
CA VAL A 87 21.28 4.42 -10.05
C VAL A 87 20.92 4.82 -8.62
N THR A 88 20.63 6.11 -8.45
CA THR A 88 20.13 6.66 -7.19
C THR A 88 18.67 7.07 -7.39
N LEU A 89 17.79 6.60 -6.52
CA LEU A 89 16.39 7.00 -6.45
C LEU A 89 16.29 8.28 -5.63
N HIS A 90 15.68 9.30 -6.23
CA HIS A 90 15.39 10.57 -5.60
C HIS A 90 13.92 10.65 -5.19
N ARG A 91 13.56 11.67 -4.41
CA ARG A 91 12.19 11.91 -3.93
C ARG A 91 11.17 11.97 -5.06
N GLN A 92 11.55 12.55 -6.19
CA GLN A 92 10.72 12.68 -7.39
C GLN A 92 10.37 11.34 -8.04
N ASP A 93 11.22 10.31 -7.89
CA ASP A 93 10.98 9.00 -8.50
C ASP A 93 9.96 8.17 -7.70
N LEU A 94 9.74 8.50 -6.42
CA LEU A 94 8.86 7.76 -5.51
C LEU A 94 7.36 8.03 -5.74
N ASP A 95 7.00 9.15 -6.39
CA ASP A 95 5.62 9.66 -6.56
C ASP A 95 4.77 9.68 -5.27
N LEU A 96 5.38 9.76 -4.09
CA LEU A 96 4.62 9.85 -2.85
C LEU A 96 3.85 11.19 -2.83
N PRO A 97 2.53 11.19 -2.57
CA PRO A 97 1.77 12.42 -2.41
C PRO A 97 2.29 13.19 -1.19
N ALA A 98 2.20 14.53 -1.24
CA ALA A 98 2.59 15.40 -0.11
C ALA A 98 1.71 15.17 1.13
N GLU A 99 0.52 14.62 0.94
CA GLU A 99 -0.45 14.31 1.99
C GLU A 99 -0.83 12.84 1.86
N THR A 100 -0.57 12.02 2.89
CA THR A 100 -1.22 10.72 2.97
C THR A 100 -2.69 10.98 3.29
N PRO A 101 -3.65 10.69 2.40
CA PRO A 101 -5.05 10.75 2.79
C PRO A 101 -5.21 9.90 4.05
N ALA A 102 -5.88 10.44 5.06
CA ALA A 102 -6.25 9.68 6.24
C ALA A 102 -6.81 8.33 5.75
N PRO A 103 -6.48 7.19 6.40
CA PRO A 103 -7.09 5.91 6.02
C PRO A 103 -8.57 6.20 5.86
N PRO A 104 -9.22 5.78 4.75
CA PRO A 104 -10.65 6.01 4.60
C PRO A 104 -11.21 5.54 5.93
N ARG A 105 -11.79 6.46 6.71
CA ARG A 105 -12.52 6.05 7.90
C ARG A 105 -13.42 5.00 7.31
N SER A 106 -13.27 3.76 7.76
CA SER A 106 -14.37 2.83 7.65
C SER A 106 -15.43 3.55 8.47
N VAL A 107 -16.17 4.43 7.81
CA VAL A 107 -17.55 4.68 8.09
C VAL A 107 -18.10 3.29 7.81
N VAL A 108 -17.95 2.41 8.81
CA VAL A 108 -19.06 1.58 9.22
C VAL A 108 -20.08 2.63 9.64
N GLU A 109 -20.67 3.26 8.63
CA GLU A 109 -21.99 3.80 8.74
C GLU A 109 -22.73 2.58 9.24
N PRO A 110 -23.34 2.62 10.43
CA PRO A 110 -24.20 1.53 10.82
C PRO A 110 -25.17 1.43 9.66
N ALA A 111 -25.04 0.37 8.87
CA ALA A 111 -25.94 0.11 7.77
C ALA A 111 -27.34 0.33 8.36
N PRO A 112 -28.19 1.19 7.77
CA PRO A 112 -29.51 1.44 8.32
C PRO A 112 -30.12 0.06 8.51
N ALA A 113 -30.44 -0.25 9.78
CA ALA A 113 -30.70 -1.61 10.23
C ALA A 113 -31.57 -2.31 9.19
N ALA A 114 -30.94 -3.19 8.40
CA ALA A 114 -31.64 -3.83 7.32
C ALA A 114 -32.78 -4.62 7.97
N PRO A 115 -34.04 -4.47 7.52
CA PRO A 115 -35.12 -5.28 8.04
C PRO A 115 -34.72 -6.73 7.84
N THR A 116 -34.71 -7.50 8.93
CA THR A 116 -34.48 -8.94 8.93
C THR A 116 -35.71 -9.63 8.34
N THR A 117 -36.00 -9.38 7.07
CA THR A 117 -37.00 -10.12 6.30
C THR A 117 -36.28 -11.06 5.34
N GLY A 118 -36.68 -12.33 5.35
CA GLY A 118 -36.01 -13.47 4.72
C GLY A 118 -35.97 -13.43 3.19
N HIS A 119 -35.30 -12.42 2.63
CA HIS A 119 -35.03 -12.32 1.20
C HIS A 119 -33.66 -12.93 0.90
N SER A 120 -33.57 -13.63 -0.23
CA SER A 120 -32.30 -14.19 -0.70
C SER A 120 -31.29 -13.08 -1.00
N LEU A 121 -30.00 -13.38 -0.87
CA LEU A 121 -28.90 -12.44 -1.10
C LEU A 121 -29.03 -11.68 -2.45
N ARG A 122 -29.56 -12.35 -3.48
CA ARG A 122 -29.81 -11.78 -4.80
C ARG A 122 -30.86 -10.65 -4.78
N ALA A 123 -31.96 -10.83 -4.04
CA ALA A 123 -32.99 -9.81 -3.95
C ALA A 123 -32.49 -8.56 -3.21
N ALA A 124 -31.62 -8.74 -2.21
CA ALA A 124 -30.96 -7.64 -1.50
C ALA A 124 -29.99 -6.87 -2.41
N THR A 125 -29.18 -7.57 -3.24
CA THR A 125 -28.28 -6.91 -4.20
C THR A 125 -29.05 -6.14 -5.27
N ASP A 126 -30.13 -6.70 -5.80
CA ASP A 126 -30.92 -6.06 -6.86
C ASP A 126 -31.62 -4.78 -6.36
N ALA A 127 -32.07 -4.77 -5.10
CA ALA A 127 -32.67 -3.60 -4.48
C ALA A 127 -31.64 -2.48 -4.25
N TYR A 128 -30.45 -2.83 -3.77
CA TYR A 128 -29.36 -1.86 -3.56
C TYR A 128 -28.86 -1.27 -4.89
N GLN A 129 -28.73 -2.09 -5.93
CA GLN A 129 -28.36 -1.61 -7.27
C GLN A 129 -29.38 -0.63 -7.83
N ARG A 130 -30.68 -0.89 -7.66
CA ARG A 130 -31.74 0.06 -8.08
C ARG A 130 -31.66 1.39 -7.34
N HIS A 131 -31.37 1.36 -6.04
CA HIS A 131 -31.24 2.59 -5.24
C HIS A 131 -30.09 3.47 -5.74
N LEU A 132 -28.90 2.89 -5.98
CA LEU A 132 -27.74 3.64 -6.48
C LEU A 132 -27.98 4.30 -7.85
N ILE A 133 -28.82 3.69 -8.69
CA ILE A 133 -29.17 4.25 -10.00
C ILE A 133 -30.13 5.44 -9.85
N GLN A 134 -31.04 5.41 -8.87
CA GLN A 134 -31.97 6.51 -8.62
C GLN A 134 -31.30 7.73 -7.97
N ASP A 135 -30.29 7.53 -7.12
CA ASP A 135 -29.56 8.65 -6.49
C ASP A 135 -28.62 9.39 -7.46
N CYS A 136 -28.32 8.80 -8.62
CA CYS A 136 -27.43 9.39 -9.64
C CYS A 136 -28.17 10.17 -10.75
N LEU A 137 -29.50 10.25 -10.70
CA LEU A 137 -30.34 11.03 -11.63
C LEU A 137 -30.84 12.32 -10.96
#